data_AF-A0A9D1XX09-F1
#
_entry.id   AF-A0A9D1XX09-F1
#
_cell.length_a   1.000
_cell.length_b   1.000
_cell.length_c   1.000
_cell.angle_alpha   90.00
_cell.angle_beta   90.00
_cell.angle_gamma   90.00
#
_symmetry.space_group_name_H-M   'P 1'
#
loop_
_entity.id
_entity.type
_entity.pdbx_description
1 polymer ?
#
loop_
_entity_poly.entity_id
_entity_poly.type
_entity_poly.pdbx_seq_one_letter_code
_entity_poly.pdbx_strand_id
1 'polypeptide(L)'
;MRAFIFACVIMLVIITIITIDTVYLNYKIDELYDLLYIAQESSSPTSFGELAGEWRRCRDIFILSVDDDDIDRADDALIAAECALRSNDDGGYYCQLELFKSALQCIRGKYSFTFSNIF
;
A
#
# COMPACT_ATOMS: atom_id res chain seq x y z
N MET A 1 -42.51 -5.70 -1.48
CA MET A 1 -41.68 -6.66 -0.70
C MET A 1 -40.55 -7.28 -1.52
N ARG A 2 -40.79 -7.90 -2.69
CA ARG A 2 -39.71 -8.52 -3.50
C ARG A 2 -38.60 -7.54 -3.89
N ALA A 3 -38.93 -6.34 -4.35
CA ALA A 3 -37.95 -5.31 -4.71
C ALA A 3 -37.07 -4.86 -3.52
N PHE A 4 -37.63 -4.80 -2.30
CA PHE A 4 -36.89 -4.48 -1.09
C PHE A 4 -35.87 -5.57 -0.75
N ILE A 5 -36.27 -6.85 -0.85
CA ILE A 5 -35.36 -7.98 -0.65
C ILE A 5 -34.22 -7.96 -1.68
N PHE A 6 -34.52 -7.69 -2.95
CA PHE A 6 -33.47 -7.53 -3.97
C PHE A 6 -32.49 -6.41 -3.63
N ALA A 7 -32.97 -5.25 -3.19
CA ALA A 7 -32.11 -4.15 -2.76
C ALA A 7 -31.23 -4.53 -1.56
N CYS A 8 -31.78 -5.22 -0.56
CA CYS A 8 -31.01 -5.71 0.59
C CYS A 8 -29.90 -6.71 0.17
N VAL A 9 -30.19 -7.62 -0.76
CA VAL A 9 -29.20 -8.58 -1.26
C VAL A 9 -28.08 -7.87 -2.03
N ILE A 10 -28.42 -6.91 -2.91
CA ILE A 10 -27.42 -6.13 -3.64
C ILE A 10 -26.52 -5.35 -2.66
N MET A 11 -27.13 -4.69 -1.66
CA MET A 11 -26.38 -3.96 -0.64
C MET A 11 -25.43 -4.88 0.15
N LEU A 12 -25.89 -6.08 0.52
CA LEU A 12 -25.07 -7.06 1.24
C LEU A 12 -23.89 -7.55 0.39
N VAL A 13 -24.10 -7.78 -0.90
CA VAL A 13 -23.03 -8.13 -1.84
C VAL A 13 -22.01 -7.00 -1.94
N ILE A 14 -22.44 -5.75 -2.08
CA ILE A 14 -21.55 -4.58 -2.13
C ILE A 14 -20.72 -4.47 -0.85
N ILE A 15 -21.34 -4.56 0.33
CA ILE A 15 -20.64 -4.51 1.62
C ILE A 15 -19.60 -5.63 1.75
N THR A 16 -19.94 -6.83 1.29
CA THR A 16 -19.03 -7.98 1.32
C THR A 16 -17.82 -7.74 0.43
N ILE A 17 -18.02 -7.21 -0.78
CA ILE A 17 -16.93 -6.88 -1.71
C ILE A 17 -16.01 -5.84 -1.09
N ILE A 18 -16.56 -4.74 -0.55
CA ILE A 18 -15.75 -3.67 0.08
C ILE A 18 -14.95 -4.22 1.27
N THR A 19 -15.56 -5.10 2.08
CA THR A 19 -14.91 -5.71 3.24
C THR A 19 -13.75 -6.61 2.81
N ILE A 20 -13.96 -7.46 1.80
CA ILE A 20 -12.90 -8.32 1.25
C ILE A 20 -11.75 -7.48 0.70
N ASP A 21 -12.07 -6.43 -0.07
CA ASP A 21 -11.07 -5.52 -0.64
C ASP A 21 -10.25 -4.84 0.47
N THR A 22 -10.92 -4.32 1.50
CA THR A 22 -10.23 -3.66 2.62
C THR A 22 -9.35 -4.61 3.42
N VAL A 23 -9.80 -5.86 3.65
CA VAL A 23 -8.98 -6.88 4.32
C VAL A 23 -7.76 -7.23 3.47
N TYR A 24 -7.95 -7.40 2.16
CA TYR A 24 -6.87 -7.70 1.22
C TYR A 24 -5.83 -6.56 1.17
N LEU A 25 -6.28 -5.31 1.10
CA LEU A 25 -5.40 -4.14 1.08
C LEU A 25 -4.58 -4.02 2.36
N ASN A 26 -5.20 -4.23 3.53
CA ASN A 26 -4.46 -4.21 4.81
C ASN A 26 -3.42 -5.33 4.88
N TYR A 27 -3.77 -6.53 4.42
CA TYR A 27 -2.83 -7.65 4.35
C TYR A 27 -1.62 -7.31 3.47
N LYS A 28 -1.85 -6.69 2.30
CA LYS A 28 -0.76 -6.27 1.39
C LYS A 28 0.09 -5.14 1.94
N ILE A 29 -0.51 -4.20 2.66
CA ILE A 29 0.23 -3.15 3.35
C ILE A 29 1.13 -3.75 4.44
N ASP A 30 0.62 -4.70 5.23
CA ASP A 30 1.43 -5.37 6.26
C ASP A 30 2.60 -6.18 5.64
N GLU A 31 2.36 -6.89 4.54
CA GLU A 31 3.43 -7.57 3.77
C GLU A 31 4.51 -6.59 3.28
N LEU A 32 4.13 -5.41 2.82
CA LEU A 32 5.09 -4.37 2.43
C LEU A 32 5.89 -3.82 3.60
N TYR A 33 5.31 -3.72 4.80
CA TYR A 33 6.06 -3.33 6.00
C TYR A 33 7.12 -4.36 6.38
N ASP A 34 6.79 -5.64 6.28
CA ASP A 34 7.73 -6.73 6.57
C ASP A 34 8.91 -6.70 5.58
N LEU A 35 8.62 -6.56 4.28
CA LEU A 35 9.65 -6.43 3.24
C LEU A 35 10.50 -5.16 3.42
N LEU A 36 9.88 -4.06 3.84
CA LEU A 36 10.58 -2.80 4.12
C LEU A 36 11.56 -2.98 5.27
N TYR A 37 11.14 -3.63 6.35
CA TYR A 37 12.02 -3.94 7.48
C TYR A 37 13.21 -4.79 7.05
N ILE A 38 12.98 -5.85 6.26
CA ILE A 38 14.05 -6.70 5.72
C ILE A 38 15.00 -5.90 4.82
N ALA A 39 14.46 -5.02 3.97
CA ALA A 39 15.26 -4.16 3.08
C ALA A 39 16.12 -3.14 3.86
N GLN A 40 15.62 -2.62 4.97
CA GLN A 40 16.38 -1.74 5.88
C GLN A 40 17.49 -2.47 6.63
N GLU A 41 17.22 -3.68 7.12
CA GLU A 41 18.18 -4.46 7.93
C GLU A 41 19.33 -5.01 7.07
N SER A 42 19.02 -5.50 5.88
CA SER A 42 20.00 -6.15 5.01
C SER A 42 20.74 -5.20 4.08
N SER A 43 20.17 -4.03 3.77
CA SER A 43 20.68 -3.05 2.80
C SER A 43 21.18 -3.70 1.50
N SER A 44 20.48 -4.75 1.07
CA SER A 44 20.91 -5.59 -0.04
C SER A 44 20.07 -5.30 -1.29
N PRO A 45 20.65 -5.35 -2.49
CA PRO A 45 19.89 -5.22 -3.74
C PRO A 45 18.78 -6.27 -3.89
N THR A 46 18.97 -7.46 -3.32
CA THR A 46 18.00 -8.56 -3.41
C THR A 46 16.74 -8.25 -2.59
N SER A 47 16.89 -7.89 -1.32
CA SER A 47 15.77 -7.55 -0.43
C SER A 47 15.03 -6.29 -0.88
N PHE A 48 15.78 -5.28 -1.36
CA PHE A 48 15.16 -4.12 -1.99
C PHE A 48 14.37 -4.50 -3.26
N GLY A 49 14.91 -5.41 -4.08
CA GLY A 49 14.23 -5.92 -5.27
C GLY A 49 12.93 -6.66 -4.96
N GLU A 50 12.88 -7.40 -3.85
CA GLU A 50 11.65 -8.04 -3.36
C GLU A 50 10.60 -7.00 -2.95
N LEU A 51 10.99 -5.99 -2.17
CA LEU A 51 10.12 -4.88 -1.79
C LEU A 51 9.54 -4.15 -3.01
N ALA A 52 10.41 -3.73 -3.93
CA ALA A 52 10.01 -3.01 -5.14
C ALA A 52 9.13 -3.89 -6.06
N GLY A 53 9.44 -5.18 -6.12
CA GLY A 53 8.65 -6.15 -6.89
C GLY A 53 7.24 -6.32 -6.33
N GLU A 54 7.11 -6.45 -5.01
CA GLU A 54 5.81 -6.60 -4.38
C GLU A 54 4.99 -5.31 -4.45
N TRP A 55 5.62 -4.13 -4.25
CA TRP A 55 4.97 -2.84 -4.46
C TRP A 55 4.35 -2.72 -5.86
N ARG A 56 5.10 -3.05 -6.93
CA ARG A 56 4.56 -2.99 -8.30
C ARG A 56 3.35 -3.91 -8.51
N ARG A 57 3.29 -5.06 -7.84
CA ARG A 57 2.17 -6.00 -7.97
C ARG A 57 0.90 -5.48 -7.31
N CYS A 58 1.02 -4.81 -6.18
CA CYS A 58 -0.13 -4.29 -5.45
C CYS A 58 -0.49 -2.84 -5.84
N ARG A 59 0.42 -2.09 -6.46
CA ARG A 59 0.22 -0.72 -6.96
C ARG A 59 -1.06 -0.56 -7.78
N ASP A 60 -1.28 -1.43 -8.76
CA ASP A 60 -2.46 -1.36 -9.64
C ASP A 60 -3.77 -1.63 -8.90
N ILE A 61 -3.71 -2.28 -7.74
CA ILE A 61 -4.87 -2.49 -6.87
C ILE A 61 -5.06 -1.26 -5.99
N PHE A 62 -3.98 -0.66 -5.49
CA PHE A 62 -4.04 0.57 -4.72
C PHE A 62 -4.58 1.75 -5.55
N ILE A 63 -4.21 1.89 -6.83
CA ILE A 63 -4.63 3.03 -7.68
C ILE A 63 -6.14 3.07 -7.93
N LEU A 64 -6.83 1.94 -7.82
CA LEU A 64 -8.28 1.89 -7.96
C LEU A 64 -9.01 2.53 -6.77
N SER A 65 -8.30 2.73 -5.67
CA SER A 65 -8.91 2.91 -4.37
C SER A 65 -8.19 4.01 -3.53
N VAL A 66 -7.01 4.51 -3.93
CA VAL A 66 -6.28 5.66 -3.34
C VAL A 66 -6.16 6.80 -4.35
N ASP A 67 -6.05 8.02 -3.82
CA ASP A 67 -5.53 9.19 -4.52
C ASP A 67 -4.14 8.94 -5.14
N ASP A 68 -3.93 9.43 -6.36
CA ASP A 68 -2.73 9.19 -7.15
C ASP A 68 -1.47 9.75 -6.46
N ASP A 69 -1.61 10.85 -5.71
CA ASP A 69 -0.49 11.56 -5.05
C ASP A 69 0.30 10.67 -4.05
N ASP A 70 -0.37 9.81 -3.28
CA ASP A 70 0.32 8.94 -2.31
C ASP A 70 1.02 7.76 -2.99
N ILE A 71 0.49 7.30 -4.12
CA ILE A 71 1.07 6.24 -4.94
C ILE A 71 2.30 6.77 -5.65
N ASP A 72 2.20 7.95 -6.28
CA ASP A 72 3.32 8.60 -6.95
C ASP A 72 4.45 8.90 -5.95
N ARG A 73 4.10 9.35 -4.73
CA ARG A 73 5.08 9.55 -3.66
C ARG A 73 5.79 8.26 -3.25
N ALA A 74 5.07 7.14 -3.21
CA ALA A 74 5.66 5.84 -2.92
C ALA A 74 6.55 5.33 -4.07
N ASP A 75 6.14 5.53 -5.32
CA ASP A 75 6.94 5.23 -6.52
C ASP A 75 8.24 6.04 -6.53
N ASP A 76 8.15 7.36 -6.34
CA ASP A 76 9.30 8.27 -6.31
C ASP A 76 10.30 7.89 -5.22
N ALA A 77 9.80 7.55 -4.02
CA ALA A 77 10.63 7.12 -2.90
C ALA A 77 11.37 5.81 -3.22
N LEU A 78 10.72 4.83 -3.85
CA LEU A 78 11.39 3.59 -4.25
C LEU A 78 12.42 3.83 -5.35
N ILE A 79 12.12 4.65 -6.35
CA ILE A 79 13.09 5.00 -7.41
C ILE A 79 14.32 5.68 -6.80
N ALA A 80 14.11 6.65 -5.90
CA ALA A 80 15.19 7.35 -5.22
C ALA A 80 16.00 6.42 -4.30
N ALA A 81 15.35 5.50 -3.60
CA ALA A 81 16.02 4.48 -2.79
C ALA A 81 16.90 3.57 -3.65
N GLU A 82 16.43 3.15 -4.83
CA GLU A 82 17.21 2.36 -5.76
C GLU A 82 18.47 3.11 -6.23
N CYS A 83 18.33 4.40 -6.57
CA CYS A 83 19.45 5.26 -6.95
C CYS A 83 20.49 5.41 -5.82
N ALA A 84 20.02 5.60 -4.59
CA ALA A 84 20.89 5.73 -3.41
C ALA A 84 21.63 4.42 -3.12
N LEU A 85 20.94 3.28 -3.19
CA LEU A 85 21.52 1.95 -3.02
C LEU A 85 22.62 1.67 -4.06
N ARG A 86 22.39 2.02 -5.33
CA ARG A 86 23.39 1.89 -6.41
C ARG A 86 24.60 2.80 -6.22
N SER A 87 24.41 3.93 -5.55
CA SER A 87 25.46 4.91 -5.26
C SER A 87 26.22 4.61 -3.96
N ASN A 88 25.84 3.56 -3.22
CA ASN A 88 26.29 3.28 -1.85
C ASN A 88 26.09 4.49 -0.90
N ASP A 89 25.02 5.25 -1.11
CA ASP A 89 24.58 6.31 -0.20
C ASP A 89 23.58 5.74 0.79
N ASP A 90 24.09 5.14 1.86
CA ASP A 90 23.27 4.53 2.90
C ASP A 90 22.31 5.56 3.54
N GLY A 91 22.77 6.79 3.75
CA GLY A 91 21.97 7.87 4.34
C GLY A 91 20.78 8.23 3.45
N GLY A 92 21.02 8.39 2.15
CA GLY A 92 19.96 8.59 1.16
C GLY A 92 19.00 7.40 1.10
N TYR A 93 19.52 6.17 1.10
CA TYR A 93 18.73 4.96 1.03
C TYR A 93 17.73 4.85 2.21
N TYR A 94 18.20 4.98 3.45
CA TYR A 94 17.35 4.93 4.63
C TYR A 94 16.31 6.06 4.66
N CYS A 95 16.70 7.27 4.25
CA CYS A 95 15.79 8.40 4.17
C CYS A 95 14.62 8.12 3.19
N GLN A 96 14.93 7.57 2.03
CA GLN A 96 13.92 7.24 1.02
C GLN A 96 13.01 6.09 1.47
N LEU A 97 13.53 5.08 2.17
CA LEU A 97 12.69 4.02 2.74
C LEU A 97 11.72 4.53 3.81
N GLU A 98 12.12 5.51 4.64
CA GLU A 98 11.18 6.14 5.59
C GLU A 98 10.13 7.01 4.88
N LEU A 99 10.46 7.62 3.74
CA LEU A 99 9.47 8.33 2.91
C LEU A 99 8.45 7.35 2.31
N PHE A 100 8.91 6.22 1.78
CA PHE A 100 8.05 5.15 1.28
C PHE A 100 7.14 4.61 2.40
N LYS A 101 7.69 4.34 3.59
CA LYS A 101 6.93 3.95 4.77
C LYS A 101 5.86 4.98 5.15
N SER A 102 6.18 6.27 5.12
CA SER A 102 5.22 7.35 5.37
C SER A 102 4.08 7.34 4.34
N ALA A 103 4.38 7.09 3.06
CA ALA A 103 3.35 6.94 2.04
C ALA A 103 2.44 5.73 2.32
N LEU A 104 3.02 4.58 2.70
CA LEU A 104 2.23 3.41 3.12
C LEU A 104 1.32 3.68 4.32
N GLN A 105 1.76 4.51 5.28
CA GLN A 105 0.92 4.94 6.40
C GLN A 105 -0.26 5.79 5.94
N CYS A 106 -0.04 6.72 5.00
CA CYS A 106 -1.09 7.54 4.42
C CYS A 106 -2.13 6.68 3.68
N ILE A 107 -1.65 5.74 2.84
CA ILE A 107 -2.48 4.75 2.15
C ILE A 107 -3.32 3.96 3.15
N ARG A 108 -2.70 3.39 4.19
CA ARG A 108 -3.40 2.64 5.25
C ARG A 108 -4.45 3.49 5.97
N GLY A 109 -4.13 4.74 6.28
CA GLY A 109 -5.03 5.68 6.95
C GLY A 109 -6.30 5.92 6.15
N LYS A 110 -6.18 6.10 4.83
CA LYS A 110 -7.30 6.26 3.90
C LYS A 110 -8.21 5.02 3.87
N TYR A 111 -7.65 3.81 4.03
CA TYR A 111 -8.40 2.55 4.10
C TYR A 111 -8.82 2.11 5.49
N SER A 112 -8.49 2.86 6.53
CA SER A 112 -9.02 2.54 7.84
C SER A 112 -10.53 2.77 7.81
N PHE A 113 -11.30 1.70 8.02
CA PHE A 113 -12.74 1.77 8.23
C PHE A 113 -13.00 2.52 9.54
N THR A 114 -12.99 3.85 9.47
CA THR A 114 -13.41 4.74 10.54
C THR A 114 -14.82 5.24 10.24
N PHE A 115 -15.61 5.49 11.29
CA PHE A 115 -17.01 5.94 11.17
C PHE A 115 -17.14 7.19 10.26
N SER A 116 -16.09 8.03 10.22
CA SER A 116 -15.98 9.24 9.41
C SER A 116 -15.78 9.01 7.90
N ASN A 117 -15.37 7.81 7.47
CA ASN A 117 -15.21 7.46 6.05
C ASN A 117 -16.44 6.74 5.48
N ILE A 118 -17.44 6.42 6.31
CA ILE A 118 -18.67 5.73 5.91
C ILE A 118 -19.88 6.69 5.91
N PHE A 119 -19.87 7.73 6.75
CA PHE A 119 -21.00 8.64 6.98
C PHE A 119 -20.63 10.12 6.80
#